data_AF-A0A2V3W2M3-F1
#
_entry.id   AF-A0A2V3W2M3-F1
#
_cell.length_a   1.000
_cell.length_b   1.000
_cell.length_c   1.000
_cell.angle_alpha   90.00
_cell.angle_beta   90.00
_cell.angle_gamma   90.00
#
_symmetry.space_group_name_H-M   'P 1'
#
loop_
_entity.id
_entity.type
_entity.pdbx_description
1 polymer ?
#
loop_
_entity_poly.entity_id
_entity_poly.type
_entity_poly.pdbx_seq_one_letter_code
_entity_poly.pdbx_strand_id
1 'polypeptide(L)'
;MTIFSLYIKRLCFIIYINNHDLGVIHIKRLTIITFILITGLILTIFFIKKADIPTNPMEEILKQEEVNMEKDLENEGEQEKEVVAVREDPVKEFLSEKLKKAVSFFFTQEIKVVTLGDSLTEGIGDETNNGGYVGILNDTINAEKHIVQFQNFAKRGSRSGQLLNRIEDEEVTVALEDADIILITIGANDIMQVFKENFTDLTLDKFTQEQIRYEQRLEMIFNELRDINEHGDIYLIGFYNPFKEYFADIEELEFIVDSWNQIGSDVTMRYDNVHYIPIKDMFDDPPVNYYSEDNFHPNHLGYKMIAERVLHYVMNEGERNATNE
;
A
#
# COMPACT_ATOMS: atom_id res chain seq x y z
N MET A 1 14.26 91.86 -32.73
CA MET A 1 14.23 90.38 -32.84
C MET A 1 14.81 89.72 -31.58
N THR A 2 14.53 90.25 -30.38
CA THR A 2 15.35 89.95 -29.18
C THR A 2 14.54 89.57 -27.94
N ILE A 3 13.23 89.86 -27.90
CA ILE A 3 12.35 89.50 -26.78
C ILE A 3 11.71 88.12 -26.99
N PHE A 4 11.38 87.76 -28.23
CA PHE A 4 10.77 86.46 -28.59
C PHE A 4 11.73 85.26 -28.41
N SER A 5 13.03 85.48 -28.65
CA SER A 5 14.08 84.46 -28.46
C SER A 5 14.35 84.14 -26.98
N LEU A 6 14.22 85.13 -26.10
CA LEU A 6 14.37 84.93 -24.65
C LEU A 6 13.20 84.15 -24.05
N TYR A 7 11.98 84.36 -24.57
CA TYR A 7 10.77 83.70 -24.09
C TYR A 7 10.76 82.21 -24.46
N ILE A 8 11.15 81.87 -25.70
CA ILE A 8 11.26 80.47 -26.14
C ILE A 8 12.33 79.71 -25.36
N LYS A 9 13.50 80.33 -25.11
CA LYS A 9 14.55 79.70 -24.29
C LYS A 9 14.11 79.45 -22.84
N ARG A 10 13.35 80.37 -22.23
CA ARG A 10 12.78 80.16 -20.89
C ARG A 10 11.71 79.06 -20.87
N LEU A 11 10.86 78.98 -21.89
CA LEU A 11 9.82 77.95 -21.98
C LEU A 11 10.43 76.54 -22.19
N CYS A 12 11.42 76.42 -23.06
CA CYS A 12 12.15 75.16 -23.26
C CYS A 12 12.91 74.72 -22.00
N PHE A 13 13.47 75.65 -21.22
CA PHE A 13 14.16 75.33 -19.97
C PHE A 13 13.20 74.86 -18.87
N ILE A 14 12.01 75.46 -18.76
CA ILE A 14 10.97 75.05 -17.80
C ILE A 14 10.39 73.67 -18.18
N ILE A 15 10.18 73.40 -19.47
CA ILE A 15 9.72 72.09 -19.97
C ILE A 15 10.79 71.01 -19.76
N TYR A 16 12.08 71.35 -19.90
CA TYR A 16 13.19 70.43 -19.66
C TYR A 16 13.32 70.06 -18.18
N ILE A 17 13.24 71.04 -17.26
CA ILE A 17 13.29 70.78 -15.80
C ILE A 17 12.06 69.97 -15.35
N ASN A 18 10.85 70.30 -15.80
CA ASN A 18 9.64 69.56 -15.41
C ASN A 18 9.65 68.10 -15.92
N ASN A 19 10.16 67.84 -17.12
CA ASN A 19 10.29 66.46 -17.63
C ASN A 19 11.40 65.66 -16.93
N HIS A 20 12.50 66.32 -16.54
CA HIS A 20 13.58 65.67 -15.80
C HIS A 20 13.15 65.29 -14.38
N ASP A 21 12.39 66.15 -13.69
CA ASP A 21 11.85 65.83 -12.36
C ASP A 21 10.76 64.75 -12.41
N LEU A 22 9.86 64.76 -13.41
CA LEU A 22 8.87 63.69 -13.62
C LEU A 22 9.53 62.33 -13.88
N GLY A 23 10.60 62.29 -14.68
CA GLY A 23 11.38 61.08 -14.92
C GLY A 23 12.09 60.56 -13.66
N VAL A 24 12.70 61.44 -12.88
CA VAL A 24 13.36 61.07 -11.61
C VAL A 24 12.35 60.61 -10.56
N ILE A 25 11.16 61.22 -10.48
CA ILE A 25 10.08 60.79 -9.59
C ILE A 25 9.53 59.41 -10.01
N HIS A 26 9.36 59.17 -11.31
CA HIS A 26 8.94 57.85 -11.82
C HIS A 26 9.98 56.77 -11.59
N ILE A 27 11.27 57.05 -11.81
CA ILE A 27 12.36 56.12 -11.53
C ILE A 27 12.42 55.80 -10.02
N LYS A 28 12.31 56.82 -9.15
CA LYS A 28 12.27 56.62 -7.69
C LYS A 28 11.08 55.77 -7.24
N ARG A 29 9.89 56.00 -7.81
CA ARG A 29 8.70 55.17 -7.53
C ARG A 29 8.88 53.73 -8.01
N LEU A 30 9.46 53.54 -9.20
CA LEU A 30 9.73 52.22 -9.75
C LEU A 30 10.73 51.43 -8.88
N THR A 31 11.80 52.08 -8.41
CA THR A 31 12.78 51.46 -7.50
C THR A 31 12.20 51.09 -6.14
N ILE A 32 11.26 51.89 -5.62
CA ILE A 32 10.59 51.59 -4.34
C ILE A 32 9.66 50.39 -4.53
N ILE A 33 8.92 50.32 -5.64
CA ILE A 33 8.01 49.20 -5.93
C ILE A 33 8.80 47.90 -6.13
N THR A 34 9.90 47.91 -6.88
CA THR A 34 10.75 46.71 -7.02
C THR A 34 11.39 46.30 -5.72
N PHE A 35 11.83 47.25 -4.87
CA PHE A 35 12.33 46.91 -3.54
C PHE A 35 11.26 46.26 -2.67
N ILE A 36 10.02 46.79 -2.66
CA ILE A 36 8.89 46.20 -1.93
C ILE A 36 8.60 44.77 -2.43
N LEU A 37 8.58 44.56 -3.75
CA LEU A 37 8.37 43.23 -4.35
C LEU A 37 9.47 42.24 -3.98
N ILE A 38 10.75 42.67 -4.01
CA ILE A 38 11.88 41.83 -3.62
C ILE A 38 11.82 41.51 -2.12
N THR A 39 11.53 42.49 -1.26
CA THR A 39 11.38 42.24 0.18
C THR A 39 10.17 41.35 0.48
N GLY A 40 9.06 41.50 -0.26
CA GLY A 40 7.90 40.61 -0.17
C GLY A 40 8.26 39.18 -0.57
N LEU A 41 8.99 39.01 -1.67
CA LEU A 41 9.48 37.71 -2.13
C LEU A 41 10.41 37.05 -1.11
N ILE A 42 11.36 37.80 -0.56
CA ILE A 42 12.28 37.34 0.49
C ILE A 42 11.51 36.95 1.76
N LEU A 43 10.51 37.74 2.15
CA LEU A 43 9.65 37.43 3.29
C LEU A 43 8.82 36.17 3.02
N THR A 44 8.22 35.98 1.83
CA THR A 44 7.53 34.72 1.49
C THR A 44 8.47 33.52 1.51
N ILE A 45 9.69 33.64 0.98
CA ILE A 45 10.69 32.56 1.05
C ILE A 45 11.11 32.29 2.51
N PHE A 46 11.24 33.34 3.32
CA PHE A 46 11.55 33.21 4.75
C PHE A 46 10.38 32.58 5.53
N PHE A 47 9.13 32.89 5.19
CA PHE A 47 7.95 32.26 5.78
C PHE A 47 7.76 30.82 5.30
N ILE A 48 8.07 30.50 4.04
CA ILE A 48 8.12 29.11 3.54
C ILE A 48 9.21 28.32 4.27
N LYS A 49 10.37 28.93 4.58
CA LYS A 49 11.43 28.31 5.38
C LYS A 49 11.13 28.19 6.87
N LYS A 50 10.18 28.98 7.40
CA LYS A 50 9.84 29.02 8.84
C LYS A 50 8.54 28.27 9.14
N ALA A 51 7.67 28.09 8.15
CA ALA A 51 6.68 27.05 8.19
C ALA A 51 7.46 25.73 8.14
N ASP A 52 7.42 24.96 9.23
CA ASP A 52 7.76 23.55 9.21
C ASP A 52 6.71 22.85 8.33
N ILE A 53 6.80 23.05 7.01
CA ILE A 53 6.15 22.19 6.04
C ILE A 53 7.01 20.94 6.06
N PRO A 54 6.47 19.76 6.47
CA PRO A 54 7.23 18.54 6.48
C PRO A 54 7.89 18.38 5.11
N THR A 55 9.21 18.20 5.13
CA THR A 55 9.99 17.83 3.97
C THR A 55 9.45 16.51 3.45
N ASN A 56 8.61 16.58 2.43
CA ASN A 56 8.07 15.47 1.65
C ASN A 56 7.48 14.31 2.50
N PRO A 57 6.14 14.21 2.63
CA PRO A 57 5.47 13.09 3.30
C PRO A 57 6.00 11.71 2.84
N MET A 58 6.48 11.61 1.60
CA MET A 58 7.08 10.38 1.07
C MET A 58 8.42 9.99 1.71
N GLU A 59 9.28 10.95 2.05
CA GLU A 59 10.54 10.65 2.71
C GLU A 59 10.29 10.13 4.14
N GLU A 60 9.18 10.55 4.76
CA GLU A 60 8.72 10.05 6.06
C GLU A 60 8.16 8.63 5.96
N ILE A 61 7.32 8.31 4.96
CA ILE A 61 6.81 6.95 4.71
C ILE A 61 7.94 5.96 4.44
N LEU A 62 8.89 6.32 3.57
CA LEU A 62 10.02 5.45 3.23
C LEU A 62 10.97 5.25 4.40
N LYS A 63 11.22 6.31 5.19
CA LYS A 63 11.97 6.19 6.44
C LYS A 63 11.22 5.35 7.46
N GLN A 64 9.89 5.43 7.53
CA GLN A 64 9.10 4.66 8.47
C GLN A 64 9.10 3.17 8.09
N GLU A 65 9.03 2.83 6.80
CA GLU A 65 9.26 1.46 6.33
C GLU A 65 10.68 0.95 6.63
N GLU A 66 11.71 1.77 6.41
CA GLU A 66 13.11 1.41 6.70
C GLU A 66 13.37 1.26 8.21
N VAL A 67 12.86 2.17 9.02
CA VAL A 67 12.96 2.13 10.49
C VAL A 67 12.20 0.94 11.05
N ASN A 68 11.00 0.64 10.55
CA ASN A 68 10.25 -0.53 10.97
C ASN A 68 10.96 -1.83 10.57
N MET A 69 11.64 -1.87 9.41
CA MET A 69 12.51 -3.00 9.04
C MET A 69 13.66 -3.22 10.04
N GLU A 70 14.29 -2.15 10.53
CA GLU A 70 15.44 -2.24 11.44
C GLU A 70 15.00 -2.58 12.88
N LYS A 71 13.86 -2.03 13.33
CA LYS A 71 13.34 -2.21 14.69
C LYS A 71 12.86 -3.63 14.98
N ASP A 72 12.30 -4.33 14.01
CA ASP A 72 11.80 -5.69 14.22
C ASP A 72 12.90 -6.76 14.12
N LEU A 73 14.05 -6.43 13.52
CA LEU A 73 15.25 -7.26 13.60
C LEU A 73 15.90 -7.22 15.00
N GLU A 74 15.63 -6.18 15.79
CA GLU A 74 16.19 -6.00 17.13
C GLU A 74 15.26 -6.51 18.26
N ASN A 75 14.00 -6.86 17.97
CA ASN A 75 12.96 -7.06 18.99
C ASN A 75 12.41 -8.49 19.11
N GLU A 76 13.24 -9.52 18.92
CA GLU A 76 12.90 -10.92 19.26
C GLU A 76 12.96 -11.23 20.78
N GLY A 77 12.98 -10.23 21.66
CA GLY A 77 13.14 -10.41 23.10
C GLY A 77 12.11 -9.66 23.93
N GLU A 78 11.07 -10.39 24.37
CA GLU A 78 10.17 -10.11 25.51
C GLU A 78 9.44 -8.76 25.54
N GLN A 79 8.09 -8.76 25.55
CA GLN A 79 7.32 -8.10 26.64
C GLN A 79 5.80 -8.30 26.63
N GLU A 80 5.25 -8.04 27.82
CA GLU A 80 4.02 -8.52 28.44
C GLU A 80 2.71 -7.90 27.92
N LYS A 81 1.63 -8.67 28.10
CA LYS A 81 0.25 -8.35 27.73
C LYS A 81 -0.34 -7.22 28.59
N GLU A 82 -0.72 -6.11 27.96
CA GLU A 82 -1.68 -5.15 28.52
C GLU A 82 -3.05 -5.38 27.85
N VAL A 83 -4.03 -5.85 28.61
CA VAL A 83 -5.37 -6.20 28.12
C VAL A 83 -6.23 -4.93 28.06
N VAL A 84 -6.42 -4.39 26.86
CA VAL A 84 -7.42 -3.35 26.61
C VAL A 84 -8.79 -4.01 26.43
N ALA A 85 -9.75 -3.64 27.28
CA ALA A 85 -11.11 -4.17 27.26
C ALA A 85 -11.85 -3.76 25.97
N VAL A 86 -12.02 -4.73 25.07
CA VAL A 86 -12.82 -4.60 23.84
C VAL A 86 -14.30 -4.56 24.20
N ARG A 87 -15.01 -3.50 23.78
CA ARG A 87 -16.48 -3.46 23.81
C ARG A 87 -17.02 -4.44 22.76
N GLU A 88 -17.83 -5.39 23.20
CA GLU A 88 -18.46 -6.40 22.35
C GLU A 88 -19.43 -5.75 21.35
N ASP A 89 -19.14 -5.92 20.06
CA ASP A 89 -19.94 -5.41 18.95
C ASP A 89 -20.92 -6.52 18.49
N PRO A 90 -22.25 -6.32 18.56
CA PRO A 90 -23.25 -7.37 18.27
C PRO A 90 -23.21 -7.94 16.85
N VAL A 91 -22.57 -7.25 15.90
CA VAL A 91 -22.35 -7.75 14.53
C VAL A 91 -21.27 -8.84 14.49
N LYS A 92 -20.30 -8.78 15.43
CA LYS A 92 -19.17 -9.72 15.57
C LYS A 92 -19.62 -11.11 16.01
N GLU A 93 -20.69 -11.20 16.81
CA GLU A 93 -21.18 -12.45 17.40
C GLU A 93 -22.10 -13.23 16.43
N PHE A 94 -22.94 -12.53 15.66
CA PHE A 94 -23.85 -13.19 14.72
C PHE A 94 -23.15 -13.80 13.49
N LEU A 95 -22.11 -13.13 12.98
CA LEU A 95 -21.32 -13.64 11.84
C LEU A 95 -20.41 -14.81 12.28
N SER A 96 -19.82 -14.74 13.47
CA SER A 96 -18.89 -15.78 13.95
C SER A 96 -19.58 -17.13 14.21
N GLU A 97 -20.81 -17.17 14.71
CA GLU A 97 -21.49 -18.45 14.93
C GLU A 97 -21.85 -19.18 13.63
N LYS A 98 -22.29 -18.44 12.60
CA LYS A 98 -22.50 -19.03 11.27
C LYS A 98 -21.18 -19.48 10.66
N LEU A 99 -20.13 -18.66 10.80
CA LEU A 99 -18.79 -18.95 10.29
C LEU A 99 -18.21 -20.21 10.94
N LYS A 100 -18.27 -20.32 12.27
CA LYS A 100 -17.85 -21.50 13.03
C LYS A 100 -18.60 -22.76 12.62
N LYS A 101 -19.92 -22.67 12.46
CA LYS A 101 -20.73 -23.80 12.03
C LYS A 101 -20.38 -24.23 10.61
N ALA A 102 -20.12 -23.27 9.72
CA ALA A 102 -19.68 -23.58 8.38
C ALA A 102 -18.29 -24.23 8.44
N VAL A 103 -17.30 -23.63 9.10
CA VAL A 103 -15.95 -24.20 9.26
C VAL A 103 -16.00 -25.64 9.77
N SER A 104 -16.70 -25.91 10.87
CA SER A 104 -16.79 -27.27 11.43
C SER A 104 -17.46 -28.29 10.51
N PHE A 105 -18.25 -27.83 9.54
CA PHE A 105 -18.84 -28.69 8.50
C PHE A 105 -17.87 -28.97 7.36
N PHE A 106 -17.05 -28.00 6.95
CA PHE A 106 -16.09 -28.15 5.85
C PHE A 106 -14.83 -28.90 6.24
N PHE A 107 -14.28 -28.61 7.42
CA PHE A 107 -13.03 -29.20 7.88
C PHE A 107 -13.33 -30.44 8.71
N THR A 108 -13.46 -31.60 8.05
CA THR A 108 -13.76 -32.88 8.73
C THR A 108 -12.51 -33.71 9.06
N GLN A 109 -11.37 -33.33 8.51
CA GLN A 109 -10.07 -33.95 8.72
C GLN A 109 -9.01 -32.87 8.95
N GLU A 110 -7.81 -33.29 9.32
CA GLU A 110 -6.68 -32.38 9.44
C GLU A 110 -6.31 -31.80 8.08
N ILE A 111 -6.26 -30.46 7.97
CA ILE A 111 -5.90 -29.73 6.76
C ILE A 111 -4.61 -28.94 7.02
N LYS A 112 -3.66 -28.99 6.10
CA LYS A 112 -2.41 -28.24 6.14
C LYS A 112 -2.53 -26.99 5.27
N VAL A 113 -2.40 -25.82 5.90
CA VAL A 113 -2.39 -24.53 5.23
C VAL A 113 -0.98 -23.96 5.28
N VAL A 114 -0.41 -23.69 4.10
CA VAL A 114 0.85 -22.95 3.97
C VAL A 114 0.54 -21.54 3.50
N THR A 115 1.16 -20.54 4.12
CA THR A 115 1.01 -19.14 3.69
C THR A 115 2.35 -18.58 3.24
N LEU A 116 2.37 -18.01 2.04
CA LEU A 116 3.50 -17.35 1.43
C LEU A 116 3.16 -15.88 1.23
N GLY A 117 4.11 -14.98 1.41
CA GLY A 117 3.86 -13.60 0.98
C GLY A 117 4.71 -12.54 1.63
N ASP A 118 4.11 -11.37 1.75
CA ASP A 118 4.69 -10.14 2.24
C ASP A 118 4.14 -9.71 3.60
N SER A 119 4.17 -8.42 3.92
CA SER A 119 3.75 -7.89 5.22
C SER A 119 2.29 -8.17 5.53
N LEU A 120 1.44 -8.28 4.51
CA LEU A 120 0.01 -8.58 4.70
C LEU A 120 -0.18 -9.99 5.28
N THR A 121 0.59 -10.96 4.80
CA THR A 121 0.53 -12.34 5.31
C THR A 121 1.35 -12.53 6.57
N GLU A 122 2.40 -11.75 6.79
CA GLU A 122 3.11 -11.71 8.08
C GLU A 122 2.24 -11.12 9.20
N GLY A 123 1.31 -10.21 8.86
CA GLY A 123 0.38 -9.61 9.81
C GLY A 123 0.84 -8.27 10.37
N ILE A 124 1.69 -7.54 9.65
CA ILE A 124 2.15 -6.20 10.06
C ILE A 124 0.95 -5.25 10.20
N GLY A 125 0.93 -4.43 11.24
CA GLY A 125 -0.18 -3.51 11.53
C GLY A 125 -1.27 -4.10 12.44
N ASP A 126 -1.29 -5.42 12.64
CA ASP A 126 -2.18 -6.06 13.62
C ASP A 126 -1.73 -5.74 15.04
N GLU A 127 -2.46 -4.84 15.71
CA GLU A 127 -2.16 -4.42 17.07
C GLU A 127 -2.27 -5.54 18.11
N THR A 128 -2.86 -6.68 17.74
CA THR A 128 -2.95 -7.86 18.61
C THR A 128 -1.71 -8.76 18.55
N ASN A 129 -0.80 -8.50 17.62
CA ASN A 129 0.38 -9.34 17.32
C ASN A 129 0.00 -10.81 17.09
N ASN A 130 -1.14 -11.06 16.45
CA ASN A 130 -1.68 -12.40 16.23
C ASN A 130 -1.51 -12.83 14.76
N GLY A 131 -0.48 -12.38 14.06
CA GLY A 131 -0.21 -12.79 12.68
C GLY A 131 -1.28 -12.38 11.66
N GLY A 132 -2.02 -11.29 11.92
CA GLY A 132 -2.99 -10.71 10.99
C GLY A 132 -4.10 -11.68 10.59
N TYR A 133 -4.43 -11.75 9.29
CA TYR A 133 -5.52 -12.61 8.84
C TYR A 133 -5.22 -14.10 9.06
N VAL A 134 -3.94 -14.50 9.02
CA VAL A 134 -3.55 -15.91 9.18
C VAL A 134 -3.84 -16.39 10.60
N GLY A 135 -3.46 -15.62 11.63
CA GLY A 135 -3.79 -16.04 13.00
C GLY A 135 -5.27 -15.87 13.34
N ILE A 136 -5.97 -14.90 12.76
CA ILE A 136 -7.45 -14.84 12.88
C ILE A 136 -8.10 -16.09 12.28
N LEU A 137 -7.64 -16.55 11.11
CA LEU A 137 -8.11 -17.81 10.52
C LEU A 137 -7.79 -19.01 11.41
N ASN A 138 -6.55 -19.11 11.90
CA ASN A 138 -6.13 -20.17 12.81
C ASN A 138 -7.02 -20.23 14.06
N ASP A 139 -7.20 -19.10 14.75
CA ASP A 139 -8.00 -19.04 15.97
C ASP A 139 -9.48 -19.33 15.70
N THR A 140 -10.01 -18.85 14.59
CA THR A 140 -11.41 -19.07 14.21
C THR A 140 -11.65 -20.53 13.88
N ILE A 141 -10.75 -21.14 13.12
CA ILE A 141 -10.94 -22.51 12.65
C ILE A 141 -10.66 -23.53 13.73
N ASN A 142 -9.60 -23.31 14.52
CA ASN A 142 -9.19 -24.23 15.55
C ASN A 142 -9.87 -24.01 16.91
N ALA A 143 -10.81 -23.08 17.02
CA ALA A 143 -11.49 -22.73 18.27
C ALA A 143 -12.12 -23.94 19.00
N GLU A 144 -12.71 -24.88 18.25
CA GLU A 144 -13.36 -26.06 18.83
C GLU A 144 -12.54 -27.34 18.68
N LYS A 145 -11.84 -27.48 17.56
CA LYS A 145 -11.04 -28.66 17.24
C LYS A 145 -9.81 -28.19 16.48
N HIS A 146 -8.64 -28.69 16.87
CA HIS A 146 -7.39 -28.42 16.15
C HIS A 146 -7.37 -29.29 14.89
N ILE A 147 -7.98 -28.76 13.82
CA ILE A 147 -8.21 -29.46 12.54
C ILE A 147 -7.44 -28.80 11.40
N VAL A 148 -6.84 -27.63 11.61
CA VAL A 148 -6.01 -26.99 10.59
C VAL A 148 -4.64 -26.67 11.17
N GLN A 149 -3.58 -27.05 10.46
CA GLN A 149 -2.21 -26.65 10.77
C GLN A 149 -1.80 -25.51 9.84
N PHE A 150 -1.47 -24.35 10.40
CA PHE A 150 -0.94 -23.22 9.63
C PHE A 150 0.58 -23.16 9.72
N GLN A 151 1.24 -23.01 8.58
CA GLN A 151 2.68 -22.71 8.49
C GLN A 151 2.87 -21.42 7.69
N ASN A 152 3.36 -20.38 8.34
CA ASN A 152 3.50 -19.06 7.73
C ASN A 152 4.96 -18.77 7.38
N PHE A 153 5.25 -18.67 6.08
CA PHE A 153 6.56 -18.32 5.54
C PHE A 153 6.56 -16.92 4.88
N ALA A 154 5.61 -16.06 5.21
CA ALA A 154 5.62 -14.68 4.74
C ALA A 154 6.77 -13.86 5.32
N LYS A 155 7.17 -12.82 4.58
CA LYS A 155 8.25 -11.91 4.99
C LYS A 155 7.96 -10.53 4.45
N ARG A 156 7.90 -9.54 5.33
CA ARG A 156 7.65 -8.15 5.02
C ARG A 156 8.60 -7.63 3.97
N GLY A 157 8.06 -6.77 3.12
CA GLY A 157 8.80 -6.15 2.02
C GLY A 157 9.15 -7.12 0.89
N SER A 158 8.74 -8.40 0.99
CA SER A 158 9.01 -9.38 -0.06
C SER A 158 8.31 -8.97 -1.36
N ARG A 159 9.07 -9.02 -2.44
CA ARG A 159 8.62 -8.85 -3.82
C ARG A 159 8.49 -10.22 -4.50
N SER A 160 7.73 -10.30 -5.58
CA SER A 160 7.49 -11.57 -6.27
C SER A 160 8.76 -12.30 -6.75
N GLY A 161 9.85 -11.57 -7.04
CA GLY A 161 11.13 -12.20 -7.40
C GLY A 161 11.85 -12.81 -6.20
N GLN A 162 11.67 -12.24 -5.01
CA GLN A 162 12.21 -12.80 -3.77
C GLN A 162 11.38 -13.98 -3.28
N LEU A 163 10.06 -13.96 -3.50
CA LEU A 163 9.20 -15.10 -3.22
C LEU A 163 9.61 -16.31 -4.07
N LEU A 164 9.92 -16.14 -5.35
CA LEU A 164 10.38 -17.22 -6.22
C LEU A 164 11.60 -17.95 -5.63
N ASN A 165 12.62 -17.20 -5.21
CA ASN A 165 13.80 -17.81 -4.57
C ASN A 165 13.47 -18.53 -3.25
N ARG A 166 12.50 -18.02 -2.49
CA ARG A 166 12.13 -18.59 -1.18
C ARG A 166 11.31 -19.87 -1.30
N ILE A 167 10.59 -20.07 -2.40
CA ILE A 167 9.87 -21.34 -2.64
C ILE A 167 10.87 -22.50 -2.74
N GLU A 168 12.10 -22.25 -3.20
CA GLU A 168 13.20 -23.22 -3.30
C GLU A 168 13.90 -23.50 -1.95
N ASP A 169 13.58 -22.75 -0.87
CA ASP A 169 14.15 -23.04 0.45
C ASP A 169 13.60 -24.38 0.96
N GLU A 170 14.48 -25.29 1.38
CA GLU A 170 14.14 -26.69 1.74
C GLU A 170 12.96 -26.79 2.72
N GLU A 171 12.93 -25.93 3.75
CA GLU A 171 11.84 -25.89 4.73
C GLU A 171 10.49 -25.52 4.10
N VAL A 172 10.50 -24.53 3.19
CA VAL A 172 9.31 -24.05 2.48
C VAL A 172 8.83 -25.11 1.50
N THR A 173 9.74 -25.69 0.71
CA THR A 173 9.41 -26.75 -0.25
C THR A 173 8.76 -27.94 0.46
N VAL A 174 9.35 -28.44 1.56
CA VAL A 174 8.79 -29.58 2.32
C VAL A 174 7.40 -29.27 2.87
N ALA A 175 7.17 -28.05 3.36
CA ALA A 175 5.85 -27.66 3.83
C ALA A 175 4.82 -27.60 2.68
N LEU A 176 5.25 -27.18 1.49
CA LEU A 176 4.41 -27.06 0.30
C LEU A 176 4.03 -28.42 -0.31
N GLU A 177 4.90 -29.43 -0.28
CA GLU A 177 4.64 -30.78 -0.85
C GLU A 177 3.32 -31.39 -0.33
N ASP A 178 3.05 -31.20 0.96
CA ASP A 178 1.90 -31.77 1.67
C ASP A 178 0.77 -30.76 1.92
N ALA A 179 0.86 -29.54 1.40
CA ALA A 179 -0.13 -28.50 1.67
C ALA A 179 -1.46 -28.80 0.97
N ASP A 180 -2.58 -28.74 1.71
CA ASP A 180 -3.91 -28.82 1.12
C ASP A 180 -4.33 -27.45 0.56
N ILE A 181 -3.90 -26.37 1.22
CA ILE A 181 -4.21 -24.98 0.84
C ILE A 181 -2.94 -24.16 0.91
N ILE A 182 -2.69 -23.35 -0.13
CA ILE A 182 -1.59 -22.40 -0.19
C ILE A 182 -2.16 -21.00 -0.37
N LEU A 183 -1.97 -20.11 0.61
CA LEU A 183 -2.39 -18.71 0.54
C LEU A 183 -1.22 -17.82 0.17
N ILE A 184 -1.41 -16.89 -0.78
CA ILE A 184 -0.33 -16.05 -1.31
C ILE A 184 -0.73 -14.58 -1.29
N THR A 185 0.08 -13.70 -0.69
CA THR A 185 0.02 -12.24 -0.92
C THR A 185 1.33 -11.76 -1.53
N ILE A 186 1.29 -11.22 -2.75
CA ILE A 186 2.50 -10.71 -3.40
C ILE A 186 2.18 -9.71 -4.52
N GLY A 187 3.02 -8.69 -4.69
CA GLY A 187 2.92 -7.73 -5.79
C GLY A 187 2.87 -6.27 -5.35
N ALA A 188 2.29 -5.97 -4.18
CA ALA A 188 2.24 -4.59 -3.69
C ALA A 188 3.65 -3.98 -3.53
N ASN A 189 4.61 -4.76 -3.02
CA ASN A 189 6.00 -4.32 -2.89
C ASN A 189 6.72 -4.12 -4.24
N ASP A 190 6.28 -4.79 -5.30
CA ASP A 190 6.82 -4.58 -6.64
C ASP A 190 6.40 -3.20 -7.16
N ILE A 191 5.14 -2.82 -6.96
CA ILE A 191 4.62 -1.47 -7.26
C ILE A 191 5.34 -0.42 -6.40
N MET A 192 5.49 -0.67 -5.09
CA MET A 192 6.21 0.23 -4.19
C MET A 192 7.66 0.41 -4.61
N GLN A 193 8.33 -0.62 -5.12
CA GLN A 193 9.69 -0.49 -5.63
C GLN A 193 9.77 0.46 -6.82
N VAL A 194 8.87 0.32 -7.80
CA VAL A 194 8.81 1.22 -8.97
C VAL A 194 8.65 2.66 -8.50
N PHE A 195 7.75 2.87 -7.55
CA PHE A 195 7.51 4.19 -6.98
C PHE A 195 8.77 4.75 -6.30
N LYS A 196 9.42 3.97 -5.42
CA LYS A 196 10.64 4.35 -4.70
C LYS A 196 11.78 4.75 -5.63
N GLU A 197 12.05 3.94 -6.65
CA GLU A 197 13.16 4.18 -7.57
C GLU A 197 12.92 5.38 -8.50
N ASN A 198 11.67 5.82 -8.64
CA ASN A 198 11.27 6.79 -9.65
C ASN A 198 10.51 7.99 -9.10
N PHE A 199 10.55 8.23 -7.80
CA PHE A 199 9.77 9.28 -7.15
C PHE A 199 9.96 10.68 -7.75
N THR A 200 11.15 10.97 -8.29
CA THR A 200 11.46 12.29 -8.91
C THR A 200 11.04 12.42 -10.37
N ASP A 201 10.70 11.31 -11.03
CA ASP A 201 10.34 11.20 -12.44
C ASP A 201 9.35 10.03 -12.62
N LEU A 202 8.22 10.12 -11.92
CA LEU A 202 7.26 9.04 -11.88
C LEU A 202 6.42 9.06 -13.15
N THR A 203 6.48 8.00 -13.94
CA THR A 203 5.76 7.87 -15.21
C THR A 203 5.05 6.52 -15.28
N LEU A 204 3.88 6.49 -15.92
CA LEU A 204 3.06 5.29 -16.07
C LEU A 204 3.80 4.14 -16.79
N ASP A 205 4.68 4.49 -17.74
CA ASP A 205 5.48 3.53 -18.50
C ASP A 205 6.37 2.66 -17.59
N LYS A 206 6.86 3.19 -16.47
CA LYS A 206 7.71 2.44 -15.54
C LYS A 206 6.94 1.38 -14.79
N PHE A 207 5.72 1.70 -14.36
CA PHE A 207 4.81 0.72 -13.76
C PHE A 207 4.39 -0.34 -14.78
N THR A 208 4.10 0.07 -16.01
CA THR A 208 3.73 -0.85 -17.10
C THR A 208 4.88 -1.83 -17.42
N GLN A 209 6.13 -1.37 -17.40
CA GLN A 209 7.29 -2.24 -17.62
C GLN A 209 7.47 -3.26 -16.49
N GLU A 210 7.31 -2.85 -15.23
CA GLU A 210 7.43 -3.78 -14.10
C GLU A 210 6.22 -4.73 -14.01
N GLN A 211 5.04 -4.28 -14.45
CA GLN A 211 3.83 -5.11 -14.54
C GLN A 211 4.04 -6.36 -15.39
N ILE A 212 4.71 -6.21 -16.55
CA ILE A 212 5.06 -7.35 -17.43
C ILE A 212 5.95 -8.35 -16.70
N ARG A 213 6.89 -7.87 -15.87
CA ARG A 213 7.78 -8.74 -15.09
C ARG A 213 7.06 -9.36 -13.90
N TYR A 214 6.12 -8.66 -13.28
CA TYR A 214 5.26 -9.21 -12.23
C TYR A 214 4.44 -10.37 -12.77
N GLU A 215 3.79 -10.20 -13.93
CA GLU A 215 3.06 -11.28 -14.61
C GLU A 215 3.93 -12.51 -14.86
N GLN A 216 5.11 -12.32 -15.45
CA GLN A 216 6.07 -13.41 -15.69
C GLN A 216 6.50 -14.11 -14.40
N ARG A 217 6.69 -13.35 -13.32
CA ARG A 217 7.08 -13.93 -12.02
C ARG A 217 5.92 -14.68 -11.36
N LEU A 218 4.69 -14.21 -11.49
CA LEU A 218 3.52 -14.97 -11.04
C LEU A 218 3.40 -16.30 -11.78
N GLU A 219 3.59 -16.31 -13.11
CA GLU A 219 3.61 -17.55 -13.89
C GLU A 219 4.70 -18.51 -13.39
N MET A 220 5.92 -18.02 -13.14
CA MET A 220 7.00 -18.84 -12.59
C MET A 220 6.65 -19.37 -11.19
N ILE A 221 6.08 -18.53 -10.31
CA ILE A 221 5.65 -18.93 -8.97
C ILE A 221 4.60 -20.05 -9.07
N PHE A 222 3.56 -19.91 -9.88
CA PHE A 222 2.52 -20.94 -9.98
C PHE A 222 3.00 -22.21 -10.67
N ASN A 223 3.90 -22.12 -11.65
CA ASN A 223 4.55 -23.30 -12.22
C ASN A 223 5.33 -24.06 -11.14
N GLU A 224 6.18 -23.37 -10.37
CA GLU A 224 6.99 -24.00 -9.32
C GLU A 224 6.11 -24.62 -8.23
N LEU A 225 5.06 -23.90 -7.79
CA LEU A 225 4.12 -24.42 -6.80
C LEU A 225 3.37 -25.65 -7.32
N ARG A 226 3.05 -25.72 -8.61
CA ARG A 226 2.39 -26.88 -9.21
C ARG A 226 3.34 -28.06 -9.43
N ASP A 227 4.62 -27.79 -9.68
CA ASP A 227 5.65 -28.81 -9.75
C ASP A 227 5.93 -29.44 -8.36
N ILE A 228 5.87 -28.63 -7.30
CA ILE A 228 6.01 -29.08 -5.90
C ILE A 228 4.73 -29.76 -5.40
N ASN A 229 3.56 -29.20 -5.74
CA ASN A 229 2.25 -29.63 -5.24
C ASN A 229 1.20 -29.65 -6.36
N GLU A 230 0.92 -30.85 -6.86
CA GLU A 230 0.01 -31.09 -7.97
C GLU A 230 -1.48 -30.89 -7.60
N HIS A 231 -1.84 -30.89 -6.31
CA HIS A 231 -3.25 -31.07 -5.90
C HIS A 231 -3.82 -29.94 -5.02
N GLY A 232 -3.01 -29.34 -4.14
CA GLY A 232 -3.46 -28.34 -3.18
C GLY A 232 -4.06 -27.10 -3.87
N ASP A 233 -5.07 -26.51 -3.23
CA ASP A 233 -5.71 -25.28 -3.73
C ASP A 233 -4.82 -24.08 -3.45
N ILE A 234 -4.48 -23.31 -4.47
CA ILE A 234 -3.67 -22.09 -4.33
C ILE A 234 -4.58 -20.87 -4.42
N TYR A 235 -4.48 -19.96 -3.47
CA TYR A 235 -5.24 -18.72 -3.46
C TYR A 235 -4.30 -17.52 -3.49
N LEU A 236 -4.28 -16.80 -4.61
CA LEU A 236 -3.66 -15.48 -4.69
C LEU A 236 -4.63 -14.43 -4.15
N ILE A 237 -4.27 -13.85 -3.03
CA ILE A 237 -5.00 -12.73 -2.43
C ILE A 237 -4.46 -11.46 -3.08
N GLY A 238 -5.38 -10.67 -3.66
CA GLY A 238 -5.06 -9.38 -4.25
C GLY A 238 -4.58 -8.36 -3.21
N PHE A 239 -4.33 -7.13 -3.65
CA PHE A 239 -3.91 -6.06 -2.76
C PHE A 239 -4.78 -4.82 -2.97
N TYR A 240 -4.94 -4.03 -1.91
CA TYR A 240 -5.56 -2.71 -1.98
C TYR A 240 -4.53 -1.66 -2.42
N ASN A 241 -5.00 -0.43 -2.70
CA ASN A 241 -4.12 0.63 -3.16
C ASN A 241 -3.20 1.13 -2.02
N PRO A 242 -1.87 0.90 -2.09
CA PRO A 242 -0.92 1.34 -1.07
C PRO A 242 -0.74 2.87 -1.01
N PHE A 243 -1.19 3.58 -2.04
CA PHE A 243 -1.00 5.03 -2.17
C PHE A 243 -2.21 5.84 -1.70
N LYS A 244 -3.32 5.18 -1.34
CA LYS A 244 -4.60 5.85 -1.19
C LYS A 244 -4.61 6.96 -0.14
N GLU A 245 -4.06 6.72 1.05
CA GLU A 245 -4.07 7.71 2.13
C GLU A 245 -3.15 8.92 1.85
N TYR A 246 -2.16 8.76 0.96
CA TYR A 246 -1.12 9.76 0.72
C TYR A 246 -1.23 10.45 -0.64
N PHE A 247 -1.86 9.79 -1.62
CA PHE A 247 -1.95 10.22 -3.02
C PHE A 247 -3.33 9.93 -3.61
N ALA A 248 -4.41 10.09 -2.82
CA ALA A 248 -5.80 9.90 -3.24
C ALA A 248 -6.16 10.66 -4.53
N ASP A 249 -5.53 11.82 -4.75
CA ASP A 249 -5.83 12.69 -5.90
C ASP A 249 -5.14 12.24 -7.21
N ILE A 250 -4.29 11.19 -7.19
CA ILE A 250 -3.60 10.67 -8.37
C ILE A 250 -4.35 9.45 -8.90
N GLU A 251 -5.36 9.69 -9.74
CA GLU A 251 -6.19 8.65 -10.36
C GLU A 251 -5.35 7.59 -11.10
N GLU A 252 -4.21 7.98 -11.69
CA GLU A 252 -3.32 7.06 -12.39
C GLU A 252 -2.76 5.94 -11.50
N LEU A 253 -2.50 6.22 -10.21
CA LEU A 253 -2.02 5.20 -9.27
C LEU A 253 -3.09 4.17 -8.95
N GLU A 254 -4.36 4.60 -8.92
CA GLU A 254 -5.50 3.69 -8.76
C GLU A 254 -5.63 2.74 -9.95
N PHE A 255 -5.57 3.28 -11.17
CA PHE A 255 -5.61 2.46 -12.40
C PHE A 255 -4.46 1.44 -12.47
N ILE A 256 -3.29 1.78 -11.94
CA ILE A 256 -2.15 0.85 -11.87
C ILE A 256 -2.48 -0.32 -10.96
N VAL A 257 -2.99 -0.05 -9.75
CA VAL A 257 -3.35 -1.10 -8.78
C VAL A 257 -4.44 -2.01 -9.34
N ASP A 258 -5.50 -1.43 -9.94
CA ASP A 258 -6.57 -2.20 -10.58
C ASP A 258 -6.04 -3.09 -11.71
N SER A 259 -5.16 -2.55 -12.56
CA SER A 259 -4.58 -3.29 -13.67
C SER A 259 -3.69 -4.45 -13.20
N TRP A 260 -2.93 -4.27 -12.12
CA TRP A 260 -2.11 -5.35 -11.56
C TRP A 260 -2.93 -6.42 -10.86
N ASN A 261 -3.98 -6.04 -10.13
CA ASN A 261 -4.94 -7.00 -9.56
C ASN A 261 -5.64 -7.80 -10.67
N GLN A 262 -5.99 -7.16 -11.79
CA GLN A 262 -6.55 -7.85 -12.95
C GLN A 262 -5.56 -8.88 -13.53
N ILE A 263 -4.28 -8.54 -13.64
CA ILE A 263 -3.25 -9.50 -14.08
C ILE A 263 -3.13 -10.66 -13.11
N GLY A 264 -3.10 -10.39 -11.79
CA GLY A 264 -3.10 -11.46 -10.79
C GLY A 264 -4.27 -12.41 -11.00
N SER A 265 -5.48 -11.87 -11.16
CA SER A 265 -6.68 -12.64 -11.49
C SER A 265 -6.52 -13.44 -12.80
N ASP A 266 -6.12 -12.79 -13.89
CA ASP A 266 -5.98 -13.43 -15.21
C ASP A 266 -4.93 -14.54 -15.21
N VAL A 267 -3.83 -14.38 -14.45
CA VAL A 267 -2.82 -15.41 -14.29
C VAL A 267 -3.41 -16.62 -13.57
N THR A 268 -4.13 -16.43 -12.45
CA THR A 268 -4.72 -17.57 -11.71
C THR A 268 -5.65 -18.42 -12.57
N MET A 269 -6.42 -17.81 -13.47
CA MET A 269 -7.34 -18.52 -14.38
C MET A 269 -6.64 -19.44 -15.40
N ARG A 270 -5.32 -19.35 -15.54
CA ARG A 270 -4.52 -20.19 -16.44
C ARG A 270 -4.08 -21.51 -15.80
N TYR A 271 -4.32 -21.69 -14.52
CA TYR A 271 -3.86 -22.83 -13.73
C TYR A 271 -5.03 -23.54 -13.05
N ASP A 272 -4.96 -24.86 -12.98
CA ASP A 272 -5.94 -25.67 -12.26
C ASP A 272 -5.79 -25.49 -10.74
N ASN A 273 -6.92 -25.44 -10.04
CA ASN A 273 -7.01 -25.25 -8.58
C ASN A 273 -6.26 -24.01 -8.09
N VAL A 274 -6.17 -22.96 -8.92
CA VAL A 274 -5.61 -21.66 -8.53
C VAL A 274 -6.71 -20.61 -8.62
N HIS A 275 -6.88 -19.84 -7.54
CA HIS A 275 -7.98 -18.93 -7.36
C HIS A 275 -7.48 -17.54 -6.99
N TYR A 276 -8.22 -16.52 -7.43
CA TYR A 276 -7.96 -15.13 -7.05
C TYR A 276 -8.98 -14.64 -6.04
N ILE A 277 -8.50 -14.03 -4.95
CA ILE A 277 -9.33 -13.44 -3.91
C ILE A 277 -9.19 -11.90 -3.97
N PRO A 278 -10.16 -11.17 -4.53
CA PRO A 278 -10.13 -9.72 -4.50
C PRO A 278 -10.35 -9.23 -3.06
N ILE A 279 -9.53 -8.26 -2.63
CA ILE A 279 -9.70 -7.57 -1.34
C ILE A 279 -9.79 -6.05 -1.45
N LYS A 280 -9.41 -5.47 -2.60
CA LYS A 280 -9.32 -4.01 -2.79
C LYS A 280 -10.63 -3.29 -2.47
N ASP A 281 -11.75 -3.87 -2.87
CA ASP A 281 -13.10 -3.32 -2.64
C ASP A 281 -13.40 -3.05 -1.15
N MET A 282 -12.80 -3.81 -0.24
CA MET A 282 -12.98 -3.61 1.21
C MET A 282 -12.31 -2.35 1.73
N PHE A 283 -11.28 -1.89 1.04
CA PHE A 283 -10.45 -0.76 1.42
C PHE A 283 -10.78 0.50 0.62
N ASP A 284 -11.65 0.41 -0.40
CA ASP A 284 -12.05 1.53 -1.26
C ASP A 284 -13.02 2.52 -0.58
N ASP A 285 -13.91 2.07 0.30
CA ASP A 285 -14.74 2.94 1.13
C ASP A 285 -15.19 2.17 2.38
N PRO A 286 -14.28 1.94 3.35
CA PRO A 286 -14.59 1.10 4.47
C PRO A 286 -15.55 1.85 5.43
N PRO A 287 -16.56 1.17 6.00
CA PRO A 287 -17.55 1.81 6.88
C PRO A 287 -16.92 2.35 8.18
N VAL A 288 -15.71 1.88 8.51
CA VAL A 288 -14.87 2.30 9.64
C VAL A 288 -13.41 2.17 9.21
N ASN A 289 -12.48 2.77 9.96
CA ASN A 289 -11.05 2.69 9.61
C ASN A 289 -10.52 1.25 9.70
N TYR A 290 -9.95 0.75 8.59
CA TYR A 290 -9.29 -0.56 8.51
C TYR A 290 -7.76 -0.49 8.53
N TYR A 291 -7.17 0.71 8.59
CA TYR A 291 -5.72 0.89 8.60
C TYR A 291 -5.16 1.03 10.02
N SER A 292 -3.93 0.58 10.22
CA SER A 292 -3.13 0.82 11.42
C SER A 292 -2.62 2.26 11.50
N GLU A 293 -1.88 2.59 12.56
CA GLU A 293 -1.34 3.94 12.79
C GLU A 293 -0.40 4.43 11.68
N ASP A 294 0.19 3.50 10.92
CA ASP A 294 1.01 3.82 9.75
C ASP A 294 0.20 4.18 8.49
N ASN A 295 -1.14 4.16 8.56
CA ASN A 295 -2.06 4.45 7.45
C ASN A 295 -1.77 3.64 6.16
N PHE A 296 -1.15 2.48 6.30
CA PHE A 296 -0.72 1.65 5.18
C PHE A 296 -1.10 0.19 5.38
N HIS A 297 -0.70 -0.39 6.50
CA HIS A 297 -1.06 -1.77 6.82
C HIS A 297 -2.46 -1.85 7.43
N PRO A 298 -3.15 -3.00 7.37
CA PRO A 298 -4.43 -3.16 8.02
C PRO A 298 -4.25 -3.22 9.55
N ASN A 299 -5.21 -2.67 10.28
CA ASN A 299 -5.37 -2.97 11.70
C ASN A 299 -6.08 -4.33 11.89
N HIS A 300 -6.27 -4.75 13.15
CA HIS A 300 -6.94 -6.00 13.49
C HIS A 300 -8.33 -6.15 12.83
N LEU A 301 -9.10 -5.06 12.72
CA LEU A 301 -10.40 -5.09 12.07
C LEU A 301 -10.29 -5.29 10.55
N GLY A 302 -9.33 -4.61 9.90
CA GLY A 302 -9.01 -4.85 8.49
C GLY A 302 -8.59 -6.29 8.23
N TYR A 303 -7.74 -6.86 9.10
CA TYR A 303 -7.35 -8.26 9.02
C TYR A 303 -8.50 -9.24 9.25
N LYS A 304 -9.43 -8.93 10.16
CA LYS A 304 -10.64 -9.73 10.33
C LYS A 304 -11.46 -9.78 9.05
N MET A 305 -11.52 -8.66 8.32
CA MET A 305 -12.25 -8.56 7.07
C MET A 305 -11.60 -9.37 5.95
N ILE A 306 -10.26 -9.35 5.87
CA ILE A 306 -9.51 -10.23 4.98
C ILE A 306 -9.72 -11.71 5.35
N ALA A 307 -9.65 -12.06 6.63
CA ALA A 307 -9.85 -13.44 7.08
C ALA A 307 -11.26 -13.97 6.70
N GLU A 308 -12.31 -13.18 6.90
CA GLU A 308 -13.67 -13.54 6.50
C GLU A 308 -13.80 -13.73 4.98
N ARG A 309 -13.16 -12.86 4.18
CA ARG A 309 -13.10 -12.97 2.73
C ARG A 309 -12.41 -14.26 2.28
N VAL A 310 -11.22 -14.53 2.83
CA VAL A 310 -10.44 -15.73 2.51
C VAL A 310 -11.24 -16.98 2.82
N LEU A 311 -11.82 -17.04 4.01
CA LEU A 311 -12.60 -18.18 4.45
C LEU A 311 -13.82 -18.43 3.56
N HIS A 312 -14.52 -17.37 3.15
CA HIS A 312 -15.64 -17.48 2.22
C HIS A 312 -15.23 -18.09 0.86
N TYR A 313 -14.07 -17.72 0.30
CA TYR A 313 -13.58 -18.28 -0.96
C TYR A 313 -13.17 -19.75 -0.82
N VAL A 314 -12.37 -20.06 0.21
CA VAL A 314 -11.90 -21.43 0.48
C VAL A 314 -13.08 -22.39 0.64
N MET A 315 -14.13 -21.96 1.33
CA MET A 315 -15.31 -22.81 1.57
C MET A 315 -16.16 -22.99 0.32
N ASN A 316 -16.39 -21.91 -0.45
CA ASN A 316 -17.24 -21.99 -1.64
C ASN A 316 -16.62 -22.82 -2.78
N GLU A 317 -15.30 -22.78 -2.97
CA GLU A 317 -14.65 -23.65 -3.97
C GLU A 317 -14.65 -25.11 -3.49
N GLY A 318 -14.52 -25.36 -2.18
CA GLY A 318 -14.73 -26.68 -1.59
C GLY A 318 -16.12 -27.28 -1.87
N GLU A 319 -17.20 -26.47 -1.84
CA GLU A 319 -18.55 -26.96 -2.21
C GLU A 319 -18.68 -27.34 -3.69
N ARG A 320 -18.00 -26.60 -4.59
CA ARG A 320 -18.02 -26.90 -6.02
C ARG A 320 -17.30 -28.20 -6.34
N ASN A 321 -16.20 -28.49 -5.66
CA ASN A 321 -15.46 -29.74 -5.86
C ASN A 321 -16.22 -30.94 -5.30
N ALA A 322 -16.85 -30.82 -4.12
CA ALA A 322 -17.63 -31.90 -3.50
C ALA A 322 -18.95 -32.25 -4.24
N THR A 323 -19.43 -31.39 -5.14
CA THR A 323 -20.67 -31.64 -5.92
C THR A 323 -20.41 -32.20 -7.31
N ASN A 324 -19.15 -32.26 -7.74
CA ASN A 324 -18.74 -32.76 -9.06
C ASN A 324 -18.10 -34.16 -9.03
N GLU A 325 -17.94 -34.78 -7.85
CA GLU A 325 -17.53 -36.19 -7.65
C GLU A 325 -18.72 -37.15 -7.51
#